data_AF-A0A951JQ41-F1
#
_entry.id   AF-A0A951JQ41-F1
#
_cell.length_a   1.000
_cell.length_b   1.000
_cell.length_c   1.000
_cell.angle_alpha   90.00
_cell.angle_beta   90.00
_cell.angle_gamma   90.00
#
_symmetry.space_group_name_H-M   'P 1'
#
loop_
_entity.id
_entity.type
_entity.pdbx_description
1 polymer ?
#
loop_
_entity_poly.entity_id
_entity_poly.type
_entity_poly.pdbx_seq_one_letter_code
_entity_poly.pdbx_strand_id
1 'polypeptide(L)'
;MSEQSSEAAAATVPTEVTDPVNAQILAVSEDRIQGFQPEPFTEISRLSGVPLPTVLERIRAMLAAGVIRRVRQTMLATNLAPGALVAWKVSPERLDAAFEYMFREDPFSGHVVIRSTD
;
A
#
# COMPACT_ATOMS: atom_id res chain seq x y z
N MET A 1 2.02 10.77 -53.53
CA MET A 1 2.72 10.03 -52.47
C MET A 1 3.15 11.06 -51.44
N SER A 2 2.28 11.31 -50.48
CA SER A 2 2.57 12.14 -49.32
C SER A 2 2.15 11.31 -48.13
N GLU A 3 3.13 10.63 -47.53
CA GLU A 3 2.96 9.93 -46.26
C GLU A 3 2.62 10.99 -45.21
N GLN A 4 1.37 10.98 -44.74
CA GLN A 4 1.04 11.60 -43.47
C GLN A 4 1.49 10.63 -42.38
N SER A 5 2.63 10.93 -41.77
CA SER A 5 3.02 10.38 -40.48
C SER A 5 1.95 10.77 -39.45
N SER A 6 1.11 9.82 -39.07
CA SER A 6 0.21 9.95 -37.93
C SER A 6 1.04 9.75 -36.67
N GLU A 7 1.51 10.86 -36.11
CA GLU A 7 2.00 10.89 -34.73
C GLU A 7 0.76 10.79 -33.82
N ALA A 8 0.34 9.56 -33.55
CA ALA A 8 -0.72 9.29 -32.60
C ALA A 8 -0.28 9.86 -31.24
N ALA A 9 -0.95 10.92 -30.79
CA ALA A 9 -0.76 11.49 -29.46
C ALA A 9 -0.73 10.34 -28.45
N ALA A 10 0.37 10.20 -27.73
CA ALA A 10 0.53 9.15 -26.73
C ALA A 10 -0.62 9.28 -25.72
N ALA A 11 -1.62 8.40 -25.83
CA ALA A 11 -2.79 8.43 -24.96
C ALA A 11 -2.31 8.26 -23.52
N THR A 12 -2.55 9.27 -22.69
CA THR A 12 -2.21 9.22 -21.26
C THR A 12 -2.99 8.08 -20.60
N VAL A 13 -2.26 7.14 -19.99
CA VAL A 13 -2.83 6.02 -19.26
C VAL A 13 -3.66 6.56 -18.08
N PRO A 14 -4.95 6.21 -17.95
CA PRO A 14 -5.78 6.64 -16.83
C PRO A 14 -5.27 6.15 -15.48
N THR A 15 -5.22 7.04 -14.49
CA THR A 15 -4.67 6.78 -13.15
C THR A 15 -5.70 6.84 -12.04
N GLU A 16 -6.88 7.42 -12.28
CA GLU A 16 -7.91 7.57 -11.24
C GLU A 16 -8.43 6.21 -10.77
N VAL A 17 -8.68 6.06 -9.46
CA VAL A 17 -9.24 4.82 -8.89
C VAL A 17 -10.67 4.53 -9.37
N THR A 18 -11.37 5.57 -9.84
CA THR A 18 -12.73 5.48 -10.39
C THR A 18 -12.76 5.06 -11.85
N ASP A 19 -11.61 5.01 -12.54
CA ASP A 19 -11.52 4.37 -13.86
C ASP A 19 -11.96 2.90 -13.73
N PRO A 20 -12.89 2.41 -14.57
CA PRO A 20 -13.44 1.07 -14.41
C PRO A 20 -12.40 -0.06 -14.41
N VAL A 21 -11.32 0.09 -15.19
CA VAL A 21 -10.25 -0.91 -15.27
C VAL A 21 -9.39 -0.86 -14.01
N ASN A 22 -9.03 0.34 -13.56
CA ASN A 22 -8.28 0.51 -12.32
C ASN A 22 -9.08 -0.02 -11.11
N ALA A 23 -10.38 0.30 -11.03
CA ALA A 23 -11.27 -0.21 -9.99
C ALA A 23 -11.33 -1.74 -9.99
N GLN A 24 -11.42 -2.37 -11.16
CA GLN A 24 -11.45 -3.83 -11.30
C GLN A 24 -10.13 -4.50 -10.85
N ILE A 25 -8.99 -3.87 -11.13
CA ILE A 25 -7.68 -4.31 -10.66
C ILE A 25 -7.58 -4.17 -9.13
N LEU A 26 -7.91 -2.99 -8.60
CA LEU A 26 -7.79 -2.67 -7.17
C LEU A 26 -8.70 -3.52 -6.28
N ALA A 27 -9.90 -3.86 -6.78
CA ALA A 27 -10.85 -4.73 -6.10
C ALA A 27 -10.28 -6.12 -5.76
N VAL A 28 -9.20 -6.54 -6.44
CA VAL A 28 -8.47 -7.78 -6.17
C VAL A 28 -7.16 -7.51 -5.45
N SER A 29 -6.37 -6.52 -5.90
CA SER A 29 -4.99 -6.36 -5.45
C SER A 29 -4.82 -5.86 -4.02
N GLU A 30 -5.83 -5.22 -3.43
CA GLU A 30 -5.70 -4.65 -2.09
C GLU A 30 -5.72 -5.70 -0.98
N ASP A 31 -6.58 -6.71 -1.06
CA ASP A 31 -6.75 -7.67 0.04
C ASP A 31 -7.17 -9.10 -0.38
N ARG A 32 -7.37 -9.36 -1.69
CA ARG A 32 -7.89 -10.67 -2.16
C ARG A 32 -6.81 -11.65 -2.59
N ILE A 33 -5.56 -11.20 -2.73
CA ILE A 33 -4.44 -12.09 -3.02
C ILE A 33 -3.88 -12.63 -1.71
N GLN A 34 -4.15 -13.90 -1.45
CA GLN A 34 -3.69 -14.58 -0.25
C GLN A 34 -2.36 -15.30 -0.48
N GLY A 35 -1.49 -15.24 0.54
CA GLY A 35 -0.22 -15.93 0.57
C GLY A 35 0.88 -15.31 -0.31
N PHE A 36 2.03 -15.97 -0.33
CA PHE A 36 3.17 -15.60 -1.17
C PHE A 36 3.01 -16.21 -2.57
N GLN A 37 2.23 -15.55 -3.41
CA GLN A 37 2.09 -15.96 -4.81
C GLN A 37 3.40 -15.72 -5.57
N PRO A 38 3.94 -16.73 -6.30
CA PRO A 38 5.13 -16.55 -7.14
C PRO A 38 4.90 -15.54 -8.27
N GLU A 39 3.68 -15.51 -8.82
CA GLU A 39 3.29 -14.60 -9.91
C GLU A 39 2.07 -13.76 -9.50
N PRO A 40 2.22 -12.78 -8.60
CA PRO A 40 1.09 -12.05 -8.03
C PRO A 40 0.31 -11.26 -9.10
N PHE A 41 0.99 -10.69 -10.10
CA PHE A 41 0.32 -9.93 -11.16
C PHE A 41 -0.45 -10.82 -12.14
N THR A 42 0.03 -12.04 -12.40
CA THR A 42 -0.72 -13.05 -13.16
C THR A 42 -2.00 -13.41 -12.41
N GLU A 43 -1.93 -13.55 -11.09
CA GLU A 43 -3.09 -13.83 -10.26
C GLU A 43 -4.08 -12.65 -10.21
N ILE A 44 -3.60 -11.40 -10.13
CA ILE A 44 -4.44 -10.20 -10.30
C ILE A 44 -5.15 -10.26 -11.65
N SER A 45 -4.43 -10.55 -12.74
CA SER A 45 -5.00 -10.65 -14.08
C SER A 45 -6.11 -11.71 -14.15
N ARG A 46 -5.85 -12.91 -13.63
CA ARG A 46 -6.80 -14.02 -13.61
C ARG A 46 -8.07 -13.69 -12.82
N LEU A 47 -7.93 -13.10 -11.63
CA LEU A 47 -9.04 -12.80 -10.73
C LEU A 47 -9.84 -11.56 -11.13
N SER A 48 -9.16 -10.53 -11.65
CA SER A 48 -9.82 -9.33 -12.14
C SER A 48 -10.45 -9.53 -13.52
N GLY A 49 -9.95 -10.48 -14.32
CA GLY A 49 -10.33 -10.64 -15.73
C GLY A 49 -9.68 -9.62 -16.66
N VAL A 50 -8.77 -8.78 -16.15
CA VAL A 50 -8.04 -7.78 -16.93
C VAL A 50 -6.75 -8.40 -17.49
N PRO A 51 -6.42 -8.20 -18.78
CA PRO A 51 -5.18 -8.74 -19.35
C PRO A 51 -3.93 -8.29 -18.60
N LEU A 52 -2.98 -9.21 -18.38
CA LEU A 52 -1.75 -8.95 -17.63
C LEU A 52 -0.97 -7.70 -18.11
N PRO A 53 -0.79 -7.44 -19.42
CA PRO A 53 -0.11 -6.22 -19.85
C PRO A 53 -0.81 -4.94 -19.34
N THR A 54 -2.14 -4.92 -19.37
CA THR A 54 -2.95 -3.82 -18.86
C THR A 54 -2.85 -3.70 -17.35
N VAL A 55 -2.86 -4.81 -16.61
CA VAL A 55 -2.66 -4.80 -15.14
C VAL A 55 -1.34 -4.12 -14.78
N LEU A 56 -0.25 -4.52 -15.44
CA LEU A 56 1.08 -3.98 -15.19
C LEU A 56 1.18 -2.49 -15.57
N GLU A 57 0.60 -2.10 -16.70
CA GLU A 57 0.55 -0.71 -17.16
C GLU A 57 -0.19 0.18 -16.16
N ARG A 58 -1.38 -0.24 -15.73
CA ARG A 58 -2.23 0.55 -14.81
C ARG A 58 -1.63 0.67 -13.42
N ILE A 59 -1.11 -0.42 -12.85
CA ILE A 59 -0.46 -0.37 -11.53
C ILE A 59 0.75 0.56 -11.56
N ARG A 60 1.58 0.50 -12.62
CA ARG A 60 2.74 1.40 -12.79
C ARG A 60 2.29 2.85 -12.91
N ALA A 61 1.27 3.13 -13.72
CA ALA A 61 0.75 4.48 -13.91
C ALA A 61 0.20 5.07 -12.60
N MET A 62 -0.62 4.30 -11.86
CA MET A 62 -1.16 4.71 -10.56
C MET A 62 -0.06 4.95 -9.52
N LEU A 63 0.99 4.11 -9.50
CA LEU A 63 2.11 4.26 -8.58
C LEU A 63 2.94 5.51 -8.91
N ALA A 64 3.23 5.74 -10.20
CA ALA A 64 3.98 6.91 -10.65
C ALA A 64 3.23 8.23 -10.38
N ALA A 65 1.90 8.21 -10.50
CA ALA A 65 1.04 9.35 -10.19
C ALA A 65 0.78 9.55 -8.68
N GLY A 66 1.23 8.63 -7.82
CA GLY A 66 1.00 8.70 -6.37
C GLY A 66 -0.43 8.37 -5.93
N VAL A 67 -1.29 7.88 -6.85
CA VAL A 67 -2.66 7.45 -6.55
C VAL A 67 -2.64 6.23 -5.64
N ILE A 68 -1.79 5.24 -5.94
CA ILE A 68 -1.40 4.20 -5.01
C ILE A 68 -0.01 4.50 -4.46
N ARG A 69 0.20 4.26 -3.17
CA ARG A 69 1.45 4.67 -2.50
C ARG A 69 2.56 3.63 -2.62
N ARG A 70 2.21 2.34 -2.63
CA ARG A 70 3.16 1.22 -2.58
C ARG A 70 2.54 -0.03 -3.21
N VAL A 71 3.39 -0.86 -3.81
CA VAL A 71 3.07 -2.25 -4.16
C VAL A 71 3.96 -3.13 -3.29
N ARG A 72 3.37 -3.91 -2.39
CA ARG A 72 4.12 -4.74 -1.43
C ARG A 72 3.38 -6.04 -1.14
N GLN A 73 4.12 -7.05 -0.72
CA GLN A 73 3.57 -8.18 0.02
C GLN A 73 3.60 -7.83 1.51
N THR A 74 2.48 -8.02 2.19
CA THR A 74 2.38 -7.77 3.64
C THR A 74 2.38 -9.11 4.36
N MET A 75 3.36 -9.31 5.24
CA MET A 75 3.38 -10.44 6.16
C MET A 75 2.75 -10.03 7.49
N LEU A 76 1.86 -10.86 8.04
CA LEU A 76 1.25 -10.57 9.34
C LEU A 76 2.31 -10.65 10.44
N ALA A 77 2.44 -9.58 11.23
CA ALA A 77 3.47 -9.44 12.27
C ALA A 77 3.39 -10.54 13.35
N THR A 78 2.20 -11.08 13.61
CA THR A 78 1.98 -12.21 14.54
C THR A 78 2.73 -13.48 14.14
N ASN A 79 3.14 -13.60 12.87
CA ASN A 79 3.97 -14.71 12.39
C ASN A 79 5.47 -14.45 12.56
N LEU A 80 5.90 -13.21 12.87
CA LEU A 80 7.31 -12.88 13.15
C LEU A 80 7.62 -12.86 14.65
N ALA A 81 6.75 -12.25 15.46
CA ALA A 81 6.94 -12.14 16.90
C ALA A 81 5.59 -11.83 17.60
N PRO A 82 5.38 -12.31 18.85
CA PRO A 82 4.23 -11.90 19.63
C PRO A 82 4.31 -10.40 19.96
N GLY A 83 3.21 -9.68 19.74
CA GLY A 83 3.04 -8.30 20.16
C GLY A 83 2.15 -8.19 21.41
N ALA A 84 2.27 -7.09 22.14
CA ALA A 84 1.39 -6.75 23.26
C ALA A 84 0.95 -5.29 23.18
N LEU A 85 -0.27 -5.02 23.67
CA LEU A 85 -0.72 -3.66 23.94
C LEU A 85 -0.53 -3.40 25.44
N VAL A 86 0.27 -2.38 25.77
CA VAL A 86 0.57 -2.00 27.15
C VAL A 86 0.16 -0.54 27.36
N ALA A 87 -0.59 -0.28 28.43
CA ALA A 87 -0.96 1.06 28.86
C ALA A 87 -0.26 1.39 30.18
N TRP A 88 0.45 2.51 30.21
CA TRP A 88 1.19 2.98 31.38
C TRP A 88 0.52 4.22 31.95
N LYS A 89 0.34 4.27 33.27
CA LYS A 89 0.02 5.52 33.97
C LYS A 89 1.33 6.22 34.33
N VAL A 90 1.61 7.34 33.68
CA VAL A 90 2.83 8.13 33.88
C VAL A 90 2.44 9.50 34.42
N SER A 91 3.20 10.04 35.36
CA SER A 91 2.96 11.40 35.87
C SER A 91 3.13 12.43 34.75
N PRO A 92 2.34 13.53 34.72
CA PRO A 92 2.37 14.52 33.65
C PRO A 92 3.77 15.06 33.34
N GLU A 93 4.56 15.33 34.37
CA GLU A 93 5.92 15.86 34.27
C GLU A 93 6.93 14.90 33.62
N ARG A 94 6.57 13.62 33.44
CA ARG A 94 7.41 12.58 32.82
C ARG A 94 6.88 12.10 31.47
N LEU A 95 5.71 12.57 31.02
CA LEU A 95 5.06 12.06 29.81
C LEU A 95 5.96 12.20 28.58
N ASP A 96 6.48 13.39 28.32
CA ASP A 96 7.32 13.65 27.14
C ASP A 96 8.60 12.82 27.15
N ALA A 97 9.28 12.77 28.31
CA ALA A 97 10.50 11.98 28.46
C ALA A 97 10.26 10.47 28.27
N ALA A 98 9.13 9.96 28.78
CA ALA A 98 8.74 8.56 28.59
C ALA A 98 8.42 8.27 27.11
N PHE A 99 7.69 9.17 26.45
CA PHE A 99 7.37 9.06 25.03
C PHE A 99 8.63 9.07 24.16
N GLU A 100 9.53 10.05 24.35
CA GLU A 100 10.75 10.17 23.56
C GLU A 100 11.64 8.93 23.69
N TYR A 101 11.79 8.40 24.92
CA TYR A 101 12.53 7.16 25.12
C TYR A 101 11.89 5.97 24.38
N MET A 102 10.58 5.75 24.55
CA MET A 102 9.88 4.63 23.88
C MET A 102 9.90 4.77 22.35
N PHE A 103 9.81 6.00 21.84
CA PHE A 103 9.76 6.24 20.40
C PHE A 103 11.13 6.16 19.72
N ARG A 104 12.20 6.62 20.40
CA ARG A 104 13.54 6.71 19.81
C ARG A 104 14.47 5.56 20.19
N GLU A 105 14.42 5.14 21.45
CA GLU A 105 15.46 4.29 22.05
C GLU A 105 14.98 2.84 22.28
N ASP A 106 13.69 2.63 22.56
CA ASP A 106 13.17 1.28 22.83
C ASP A 106 12.93 0.49 21.52
N PRO A 107 13.73 -0.55 21.22
CA PRO A 107 13.61 -1.29 19.97
C PRO A 107 12.36 -2.17 19.90
N PHE A 108 11.61 -2.32 21.00
CA PHE A 108 10.41 -3.14 21.06
C PHE A 108 9.12 -2.34 20.92
N SER A 109 9.21 -1.01 20.97
CA SER A 109 8.07 -0.11 20.85
C SER A 109 7.84 0.30 19.40
N GLY A 110 6.65 -0.03 18.87
CA GLY A 110 6.26 0.31 17.49
C GLY A 110 5.47 1.62 17.39
N HIS A 111 4.19 1.57 17.76
CA HIS A 111 3.30 2.72 17.74
C HIS A 111 3.03 3.20 19.16
N VAL A 112 3.62 4.33 19.53
CA VAL A 112 3.52 4.95 20.85
C VAL A 112 2.59 6.16 20.75
N VAL A 113 1.65 6.31 21.68
CA VAL A 113 0.72 7.45 21.73
C VAL A 113 0.51 7.90 23.16
N ILE A 114 0.38 9.22 23.34
CA ILE A 114 -0.10 9.81 24.59
C ILE A 114 -1.62 9.98 24.49
N ARG A 115 -2.34 9.49 25.50
CA ARG A 115 -3.79 9.68 25.63
C ARG A 115 -4.06 10.28 26.99
N SER A 116 -4.81 11.38 27.02
CA SER A 116 -5.40 11.90 28.25
C SER A 116 -6.80 11.32 28.45
N THR A 117 -7.22 11.16 29.70
CA THR A 117 -8.59 10.77 30.09
C THR A 117 -9.39 11.95 30.63
N ASP A 118 -8.88 13.18 30.45
CA ASP A 118 -9.60 14.41 30.82
C ASP A 118 -10.94 14.54 30.08
#